data_AF-A0A379S1Q7-F1
#
_entry.id   AF-A0A379S1Q7-F1
#
_cell.length_a   1.000
_cell.length_b   1.000
_cell.length_c   1.000
_cell.angle_alpha   90.00
_cell.angle_beta   90.00
_cell.angle_gamma   90.00
#
_symmetry.space_group_name_H-M   'P 1'
#
loop_
_entity.id
_entity.type
_entity.pdbx_description
1 polymer ?
#
loop_
_entity_poly.entity_id
_entity_poly.type
_entity_poly.pdbx_seq_one_letter_code
_entity_poly.pdbx_strand_id
1 'polypeptide(L)'
;MPVTYAIIPDMETLKSSDIIGDRIHILMQQKSEYFTDKKSIHFGRKRKNAISVFDVNGKSFTKTNTFAWSYTNTSTTCSETLTTYDNLKASTTVIRSAYTGRMQSYTNRAGNQEKFFYDSLGRITRIICNPQSKYENIKEFTYNLLKNDNGEITEISTQIKNLNTGMIEVYFFDGAGQNLF
;
A
#
# COMPACT_ATOMS: atom_id res chain seq x y z
N MET A 1 -21.93 -7.45 26.70
CA MET A 1 -21.87 -8.75 26.00
C MET A 1 -20.54 -8.82 25.27
N PRO A 2 -19.70 -9.85 25.42
CA PRO A 2 -18.50 -9.97 24.60
C PRO A 2 -18.96 -10.23 23.16
N VAL A 3 -18.57 -9.34 22.24
CA VAL A 3 -18.89 -9.49 20.82
C VAL A 3 -18.05 -10.64 20.29
N THR A 4 -18.68 -11.78 20.04
CA THR A 4 -17.99 -12.97 19.53
C THR A 4 -17.67 -12.74 18.06
N TYR A 5 -16.41 -12.48 17.74
CA TYR A 5 -15.94 -12.35 16.36
C TYR A 5 -15.51 -13.72 15.81
N ALA A 6 -15.89 -14.01 14.57
CA ALA A 6 -15.45 -15.19 13.82
C ALA A 6 -14.54 -14.74 12.68
N ILE A 7 -13.39 -15.40 12.53
CA ILE A 7 -12.52 -15.23 11.37
C ILE A 7 -12.83 -16.36 10.41
N ILE A 8 -13.34 -16.01 9.24
CA ILE A 8 -13.70 -16.98 8.21
C ILE A 8 -12.61 -16.91 7.13
N PRO A 9 -11.94 -18.03 6.81
CA PRO A 9 -11.07 -18.08 5.64
C PRO A 9 -11.91 -17.85 4.38
N ASP A 10 -11.39 -17.03 3.48
CA ASP A 10 -12.10 -16.63 2.27
C ASP A 10 -11.54 -17.38 1.07
N MET A 11 -12.43 -17.81 0.18
CA MET A 11 -12.10 -18.49 -1.06
C MET A 11 -12.99 -17.96 -2.18
N GLU A 12 -12.36 -17.40 -3.20
CA GLU A 12 -13.01 -16.93 -4.42
C GLU A 12 -12.60 -17.83 -5.58
N THR A 13 -13.55 -18.20 -6.43
CA THR A 13 -13.30 -19.06 -7.60
C THR A 13 -13.95 -18.44 -8.83
N LEU A 14 -13.15 -18.12 -9.84
CA LEU A 14 -13.62 -17.69 -11.15
C LEU A 14 -13.66 -18.88 -12.10
N LYS A 15 -14.76 -19.01 -12.84
CA LYS A 15 -15.02 -20.10 -13.79
C LYS A 15 -15.31 -19.51 -15.16
N SER A 16 -14.99 -20.26 -16.22
CA SER A 16 -15.36 -19.85 -17.57
C SER A 16 -16.87 -19.96 -17.77
N SER A 17 -17.48 -18.97 -18.43
CA SER A 17 -18.88 -18.96 -18.83
C SER A 17 -19.15 -19.75 -20.11
N ASP A 18 -18.12 -19.93 -20.96
CA ASP A 18 -18.32 -20.30 -22.37
C ASP A 18 -18.11 -21.80 -22.63
N ILE A 19 -18.41 -22.64 -21.63
CA ILE A 19 -18.18 -24.08 -21.75
C ILE A 19 -19.43 -24.74 -22.32
N ILE A 20 -19.31 -25.25 -23.54
CA ILE A 20 -20.32 -26.12 -24.15
C ILE A 20 -20.08 -27.55 -23.61
N GLY A 21 -20.86 -27.97 -22.61
CA GLY A 21 -20.83 -29.32 -22.00
C GLY A 21 -20.66 -29.34 -20.46
N ASP A 22 -20.62 -30.53 -19.86
CA ASP A 22 -20.64 -30.73 -18.38
C ASP A 22 -19.31 -30.43 -17.64
N ARG A 23 -18.28 -29.93 -18.33
CA ARG A 23 -16.97 -29.70 -17.70
C ARG A 23 -16.88 -28.27 -17.20
N ILE A 24 -16.78 -28.08 -15.88
CA ILE A 24 -16.45 -26.77 -15.30
C ILE A 24 -14.95 -26.51 -15.46
N HIS A 25 -14.62 -25.39 -16.07
CA HIS A 25 -13.25 -24.90 -16.22
C HIS A 25 -13.02 -23.76 -15.23
N ILE A 26 -12.22 -24.02 -14.20
CA ILE A 26 -11.81 -23.01 -13.22
C ILE A 26 -10.70 -22.18 -13.87
N LEU A 27 -10.86 -20.86 -13.91
CA LEU A 27 -9.87 -19.93 -14.46
C LEU A 27 -8.88 -19.48 -13.38
N MET A 28 -9.43 -19.15 -12.21
CA MET A 28 -8.68 -18.62 -11.08
C MET A 28 -9.29 -19.08 -9.77
N GLN A 29 -8.45 -19.35 -8.79
CA GLN A 29 -8.84 -19.53 -7.40
C GLN A 29 -7.98 -18.65 -6.51
N GLN A 30 -8.61 -17.88 -5.64
CA GLN A 30 -7.93 -17.09 -4.60
C GLN A 30 -8.32 -17.64 -3.23
N LYS A 31 -7.33 -17.84 -2.35
CA LYS A 31 -7.52 -18.31 -0.99
C LYS A 31 -6.80 -17.38 0.00
N SER A 32 -7.56 -16.81 0.92
CA SER A 32 -7.05 -15.96 2.00
C SER A 32 -7.04 -16.70 3.33
N GLU A 33 -5.90 -16.66 4.03
CA GLU A 33 -5.75 -17.19 5.37
C GLU A 33 -5.41 -16.07 6.35
N TYR A 34 -5.87 -16.22 7.58
CA TYR A 34 -5.78 -15.22 8.63
C TYR A 34 -5.20 -15.83 9.91
N PHE A 35 -4.67 -15.00 10.81
CA PHE A 35 -4.27 -15.44 12.15
C PHE A 35 -5.51 -15.71 13.00
N THR A 36 -5.66 -16.94 13.51
CA THR A 36 -6.84 -17.40 14.26
C THR A 36 -6.64 -17.53 15.76
N ASP A 37 -5.41 -17.33 16.27
CA ASP A 37 -5.14 -17.35 17.70
C ASP A 37 -5.71 -16.11 18.39
N LYS A 38 -6.76 -16.30 19.19
CA LYS A 38 -7.47 -15.23 19.91
C LYS A 38 -6.59 -14.47 20.92
N LYS A 39 -5.48 -15.05 21.35
CA LYS A 39 -4.51 -14.40 22.26
C LYS A 39 -3.47 -13.57 21.51
N SER A 40 -3.35 -13.77 20.20
CA SER A 40 -2.40 -13.04 19.37
C SER A 40 -2.91 -11.62 19.08
N ILE A 41 -2.01 -10.64 19.19
CA ILE A 41 -2.26 -9.27 18.70
C ILE A 41 -2.51 -9.22 17.18
N HIS A 42 -2.18 -10.29 16.46
CA HIS A 42 -2.40 -10.40 15.02
C HIS A 42 -3.75 -11.05 14.69
N PHE A 43 -4.55 -11.45 15.68
CA PHE A 43 -5.84 -12.08 15.46
C PHE A 43 -6.68 -11.29 14.43
N GLY A 44 -7.13 -11.97 13.37
CA GLY A 44 -7.93 -11.38 12.31
C GLY A 44 -7.12 -10.80 11.14
N ARG A 45 -5.81 -10.66 11.27
CA ARG A 45 -4.97 -10.14 10.19
C ARG A 45 -4.72 -11.20 9.13
N LYS A 46 -4.58 -10.73 7.89
CA LYS A 46 -4.19 -11.59 6.76
C LYS A 46 -2.78 -12.13 7.02
N ARG A 47 -2.65 -13.45 6.91
CA ARG A 47 -1.42 -14.22 7.06
C ARG A 47 -0.88 -14.68 5.72
N LYS A 48 -1.77 -15.09 4.82
CA LYS A 48 -1.40 -15.63 3.51
C LYS A 48 -2.51 -15.35 2.49
N ASN A 49 -2.12 -15.10 1.24
CA ASN A 49 -2.99 -15.07 0.08
C ASN A 49 -2.39 -15.98 -0.98
N ALA A 50 -3.08 -17.03 -1.41
CA ALA A 50 -2.67 -17.84 -2.54
C ALA A 50 -3.59 -17.55 -3.73
N ILE A 51 -3.01 -17.34 -4.91
CA ILE A 51 -3.74 -17.17 -6.16
C ILE A 51 -3.24 -18.23 -7.12
N SER A 52 -4.13 -19.11 -7.55
CA SER A 52 -3.88 -20.17 -8.52
C SER A 52 -4.62 -19.83 -9.81
N VAL A 53 -3.88 -19.78 -10.92
CA VAL A 53 -4.45 -19.68 -12.27
C VAL A 53 -4.33 -21.06 -12.92
N PHE A 54 -5.35 -21.50 -13.64
CA PHE A 54 -5.37 -22.83 -14.25
C PHE A 54 -5.30 -22.72 -15.78
N ASP A 55 -4.57 -23.64 -16.42
CA ASP A 55 -4.62 -23.80 -17.88
C ASP A 55 -5.82 -24.65 -18.31
N VAL A 56 -6.07 -24.71 -19.62
CA VAL A 56 -7.15 -25.50 -20.26
C VAL A 56 -7.16 -26.98 -19.87
N ASN A 57 -6.02 -27.53 -19.44
CA ASN A 57 -5.85 -28.92 -19.03
C ASN A 57 -6.04 -29.12 -17.52
N GLY A 58 -6.31 -28.04 -16.77
CA GLY A 58 -6.50 -28.04 -15.31
C GLY A 58 -5.20 -27.95 -14.51
N LYS A 59 -4.04 -27.70 -15.15
CA LYS A 59 -2.77 -27.49 -14.44
C LYS A 59 -2.79 -26.14 -13.75
N SER A 60 -2.47 -26.11 -12.45
CA SER A 60 -2.45 -24.90 -11.64
C SER A 60 -1.08 -24.24 -11.58
N PHE A 61 -1.04 -22.92 -11.73
CA PHE A 61 0.12 -22.05 -11.52
C PHE A 61 -0.17 -21.16 -10.31
N THR A 62 0.40 -21.51 -9.16
CA THR A 62 0.11 -20.86 -7.89
C THR A 62 1.19 -19.87 -7.51
N LYS A 63 0.79 -18.64 -7.21
CA LYS A 63 1.61 -17.65 -6.50
C LYS A 63 1.06 -17.42 -5.10
N THR A 64 1.93 -17.13 -4.16
CA THR A 64 1.59 -16.95 -2.75
C THR A 64 2.17 -15.65 -2.22
N ASN A 65 1.34 -14.81 -1.61
CA ASN A 65 1.78 -13.72 -0.74
C ASN A 65 1.68 -14.17 0.72
N THR A 66 2.78 -14.06 1.46
CA THR A 66 2.83 -14.31 2.90
C THR A 66 3.06 -12.99 3.62
N PHE A 67 2.39 -12.79 4.75
CA PHE A 67 2.42 -11.54 5.50
C PHE A 67 3.02 -11.79 6.89
N ALA A 68 4.05 -11.02 7.21
CA ALA A 68 4.65 -10.95 8.54
C ALA A 68 4.39 -9.58 9.14
N TRP A 69 4.09 -9.54 10.43
CA TRP A 69 3.70 -8.34 11.15
C TRP A 69 4.58 -8.17 12.39
N SER A 70 5.03 -6.95 12.66
CA SER A 70 5.73 -6.61 13.90
C SER A 70 5.35 -5.22 14.38
N TYR A 71 5.58 -4.97 15.67
CA TYR A 71 5.17 -3.75 16.34
C TYR A 71 6.28 -3.22 17.23
N THR A 72 6.38 -1.91 17.27
CA THR A 72 7.08 -1.14 18.30
C THR A 72 6.09 -0.19 18.94
N ASN A 73 6.51 0.53 19.99
CA ASN A 73 5.64 1.51 20.65
C ASN A 73 5.11 2.59 19.69
N THR A 74 5.88 2.92 18.64
CA THR A 74 5.57 4.04 17.74
C THR A 74 5.15 3.60 16.34
N SER A 75 5.38 2.33 15.97
CA SER A 75 5.27 1.89 14.58
C SER A 75 4.74 0.46 14.44
N THR A 76 4.07 0.21 13.32
CA THR A 76 3.61 -1.11 12.87
C THR A 76 4.30 -1.44 11.55
N THR A 77 4.90 -2.62 11.45
CA THR A 77 5.56 -3.09 10.22
C THR A 77 4.78 -4.25 9.63
N CYS A 78 4.56 -4.22 8.32
CA CYS A 78 4.03 -5.32 7.53
C CYS A 78 5.03 -5.65 6.41
N SER A 79 5.50 -6.89 6.39
CA SER A 79 6.32 -7.41 5.30
C SER A 79 5.50 -8.42 4.50
N GLU A 80 5.36 -8.18 3.21
CA GLU A 80 4.70 -9.09 2.27
C GLU A 80 5.78 -9.78 1.41
N THR A 81 5.84 -11.10 1.45
CA THR A 81 6.70 -11.89 0.56
C THR A 81 5.85 -12.63 -0.47
N LEU A 82 6.01 -12.25 -1.73
CA LEU A 82 5.51 -12.98 -2.89
C LEU A 82 6.45 -14.14 -3.20
N THR A 83 5.89 -15.34 -3.36
CA THR A 83 6.54 -16.53 -3.92
C THR A 83 5.78 -16.91 -5.19
N THR A 84 6.44 -16.91 -6.34
CA THR A 84 5.83 -17.32 -7.62
C THR A 84 5.76 -18.85 -7.73
N TYR A 85 5.09 -19.33 -8.78
CA TYR A 85 5.00 -20.77 -9.08
C TYR A 85 6.39 -21.41 -9.24
N ASP A 86 7.34 -20.70 -9.84
CA ASP A 86 8.72 -21.15 -10.05
C ASP A 86 9.62 -20.93 -8.82
N ASN A 87 9.03 -20.70 -7.64
CA ASN A 87 9.71 -20.44 -6.37
C ASN A 87 10.58 -19.16 -6.31
N LEU A 88 10.41 -18.23 -7.26
CA LEU A 88 11.05 -16.91 -7.16
C LEU A 88 10.37 -16.10 -6.06
N LYS A 89 11.18 -15.36 -5.30
CA LYS A 89 10.70 -14.57 -4.15
C LYS A 89 10.98 -13.09 -4.33
N ALA A 90 10.02 -12.27 -3.96
CA ALA A 90 10.16 -10.82 -3.90
C ALA A 90 9.37 -10.27 -2.72
N SER A 91 9.90 -9.26 -2.03
CA SER A 91 9.28 -8.76 -0.79
C SER A 91 9.00 -7.28 -0.86
N THR A 92 7.89 -6.85 -0.26
CA THR A 92 7.64 -5.45 0.08
C THR A 92 7.61 -5.29 1.59
N THR A 93 7.97 -4.12 2.09
CA THR A 93 7.83 -3.80 3.51
C THR A 93 7.22 -2.42 3.65
N VAL A 94 6.22 -2.31 4.53
CA VAL A 94 5.54 -1.06 4.86
C VAL A 94 5.65 -0.85 6.36
N ILE A 95 6.18 0.30 6.76
CA ILE A 95 6.21 0.76 8.15
C ILE A 95 5.22 1.92 8.28
N ARG A 96 4.33 1.85 9.25
CA ARG A 96 3.31 2.88 9.54
C ARG A 96 3.42 3.33 10.99
N SER A 97 3.00 4.56 11.28
CA SER A 97 2.81 5.03 12.65
C SER A 97 1.73 4.21 13.36
N ALA A 98 2.01 3.75 14.58
CA ALA A 98 1.02 3.08 15.42
C ALA A 98 -0.08 4.03 15.90
N TYR A 99 0.20 5.34 15.95
CA TYR A 99 -0.74 6.36 16.43
C TYR A 99 -1.66 6.89 15.34
N THR A 100 -1.14 7.08 14.12
CA THR A 100 -1.86 7.77 13.03
C THR A 100 -2.14 6.89 11.82
N GLY A 101 -1.55 5.68 11.74
CA GLY A 101 -1.64 4.80 10.58
C GLY A 101 -0.92 5.31 9.31
N ARG A 102 -0.35 6.52 9.35
CA ARG A 102 0.38 7.14 8.24
C ARG A 102 1.65 6.35 7.95
N MET A 103 1.97 6.21 6.66
CA MET A 103 3.14 5.46 6.20
C MET A 103 4.41 6.22 6.57
N GLN A 104 5.32 5.61 7.30
CA GLN A 104 6.61 6.21 7.65
C GLN A 104 7.71 5.77 6.67
N SER A 105 7.64 4.52 6.21
CA SER A 105 8.57 3.99 5.22
C SER A 105 7.93 2.92 4.35
N TYR A 106 8.41 2.83 3.10
CA TYR A 106 8.08 1.78 2.16
C TYR A 106 9.36 1.23 1.53
N THR A 107 9.41 -0.08 1.34
CA THR A 107 10.43 -0.76 0.53
C THR A 107 9.73 -1.61 -0.51
N ASN A 108 10.02 -1.36 -1.78
CA ASN A 108 9.40 -2.08 -2.89
C ASN A 108 10.15 -3.40 -3.21
N ARG A 109 9.58 -4.20 -4.13
CA ARG A 109 10.14 -5.49 -4.55
C ARG A 109 11.52 -5.42 -5.19
N ALA A 110 11.90 -4.26 -5.72
CA ALA A 110 13.22 -4.01 -6.27
C ALA A 110 14.23 -3.49 -5.22
N GLY A 111 13.80 -3.38 -3.96
CA GLY A 111 14.65 -2.89 -2.86
C GLY A 111 14.74 -1.38 -2.74
N ASN A 112 14.03 -0.61 -3.57
CA ASN A 112 14.01 0.84 -3.43
C ASN A 112 13.23 1.22 -2.17
N GLN A 113 13.75 2.20 -1.44
CA GLN A 113 13.20 2.64 -0.16
C GLN A 113 12.67 4.06 -0.25
N GLU A 114 11.58 4.34 0.45
CA GLU A 114 11.01 5.67 0.60
C GLU A 114 10.74 5.95 2.08
N LYS A 115 11.01 7.17 2.52
CA LYS A 115 10.64 7.68 3.86
C LYS A 115 9.76 8.90 3.71
N PHE A 116 8.69 8.97 4.49
CA PHE A 116 7.68 10.02 4.41
C PHE A 116 7.63 10.81 5.72
N PHE A 117 7.55 12.12 5.60
CA PHE A 117 7.41 13.06 6.71
C PHE A 117 6.15 13.87 6.52
N TYR A 118 5.54 14.25 7.63
CA TYR A 118 4.24 14.90 7.64
C TYR A 118 4.23 16.13 8.54
N ASP A 119 3.36 17.09 8.24
CA ASP A 119 3.00 18.15 9.17
C ASP A 119 1.98 17.67 10.22
N SER A 120 1.59 18.58 11.13
CA SER A 120 0.61 18.32 12.18
C SER A 120 -0.80 17.99 11.62
N LEU A 121 -1.13 18.49 10.43
CA LEU A 121 -2.39 18.18 9.74
C LEU A 121 -2.34 16.83 9.02
N GLY A 122 -1.14 16.27 8.81
CA GLY A 122 -0.94 14.99 8.16
C GLY A 122 -0.66 15.04 6.67
N ARG A 123 -0.36 16.22 6.14
CA ARG A 123 0.08 16.40 4.75
C ARG A 123 1.56 16.06 4.65
N ILE A 124 2.00 15.52 3.51
CA ILE A 124 3.41 15.14 3.31
C ILE A 124 4.23 16.41 3.18
N THR A 125 5.29 16.57 3.98
CA THR A 125 6.21 17.71 3.88
C THR A 125 7.53 17.33 3.23
N ARG A 126 7.92 16.05 3.30
CA ARG A 126 9.15 15.55 2.68
C ARG A 126 9.04 14.06 2.33
N ILE A 127 9.61 13.70 1.19
CA ILE A 127 9.87 12.31 0.79
C ILE A 127 11.37 12.15 0.54
N ILE A 128 11.97 11.12 1.13
CA ILE A 128 13.36 10.73 0.84
C ILE A 128 13.33 9.35 0.17
N CYS A 129 13.73 9.30 -1.09
CA CYS A 129 13.92 8.07 -1.86
C CYS A 129 15.36 7.59 -1.72
N ASN A 130 15.55 6.28 -1.54
CA ASN A 130 16.83 5.58 -1.42
C ASN A 130 17.82 6.27 -0.46
N PRO A 131 17.42 6.52 0.80
CA PRO A 131 18.26 7.24 1.77
C PRO A 131 19.62 6.58 1.96
N GLN A 132 20.65 7.39 2.18
CA GLN A 132 22.04 6.95 2.41
C GLN A 132 22.66 6.16 1.24
N SER A 133 22.14 6.34 0.02
CA SER A 133 22.68 5.74 -1.19
C SER A 133 23.14 6.80 -2.18
N LYS A 134 23.93 6.41 -3.18
CA LYS A 134 24.29 7.30 -4.30
C LYS A 134 23.11 7.72 -5.18
N TYR A 135 21.94 7.09 -4.99
CA TYR A 135 20.69 7.40 -5.69
C TYR A 135 19.69 8.11 -4.77
N GLU A 136 20.14 8.65 -3.64
CA GLU A 136 19.27 9.40 -2.74
C GLU A 136 18.62 10.57 -3.48
N ASN A 137 17.30 10.67 -3.38
CA ASN A 137 16.54 11.80 -3.91
C ASN A 137 15.59 12.35 -2.85
N ILE A 138 15.60 13.66 -2.64
CA ILE A 138 14.80 14.33 -1.62
C ILE A 138 13.83 15.29 -2.30
N LYS A 139 12.54 15.09 -2.02
CA LYS A 139 11.45 16.01 -2.41
C LYS A 139 10.88 16.70 -1.18
N GLU A 140 10.76 18.01 -1.24
CA GLU A 140 10.08 18.83 -0.24
C GLU A 140 8.78 19.38 -0.78
N PHE A 141 7.78 19.45 0.09
CA PHE A 141 6.43 19.87 -0.22
C PHE A 141 6.07 21.07 0.64
N THR A 142 5.68 22.17 0.00
CA THR A 142 5.19 23.38 0.65
C THR A 142 3.75 23.64 0.22
N TYR A 143 2.89 23.91 1.18
CA TYR A 143 1.47 24.19 0.95
C TYR A 143 1.16 25.62 1.35
N ASN A 144 0.62 26.41 0.42
CA ASN A 144 0.27 27.80 0.66
C ASN A 144 -1.23 28.03 0.44
N LEU A 145 -1.77 28.99 1.18
CA LEU A 145 -3.13 29.47 1.04
C LEU A 145 -3.06 30.98 0.80
N LEU A 146 -3.53 31.44 -0.36
CA LEU A 146 -3.72 32.85 -0.64
C LEU A 146 -5.11 33.25 -0.14
N LYS A 147 -5.18 34.40 0.55
CA LYS A 147 -6.45 34.95 1.02
C LYS A 147 -6.64 36.35 0.47
N ASN A 148 -7.88 36.74 0.21
CA ASN A 148 -8.22 38.13 -0.08
C ASN A 148 -8.24 38.96 1.22
N ASP A 149 -8.45 40.27 1.08
CA ASP A 149 -8.52 41.23 2.21
C ASP A 149 -9.66 40.89 3.19
N ASN A 150 -10.69 40.17 2.74
CA ASN A 150 -11.81 39.71 3.57
C ASN A 150 -11.49 38.38 4.31
N GLY A 151 -10.30 37.80 4.08
CA GLY A 151 -9.85 36.55 4.70
C GLY A 151 -10.33 35.27 4.02
N GLU A 152 -11.03 35.37 2.89
CA GLU A 152 -11.50 34.24 2.09
C GLU A 152 -10.35 33.64 1.28
N ILE A 153 -10.32 32.31 1.17
CA ILE A 153 -9.28 31.61 0.39
C ILE A 153 -9.60 31.78 -1.09
N THR A 154 -8.69 32.40 -1.82
CA THR A 154 -8.82 32.60 -3.27
C THR A 154 -7.99 31.60 -4.06
N GLU A 155 -6.88 31.12 -3.49
CA GLU A 155 -5.97 30.19 -4.15
C GLU A 155 -5.32 29.26 -3.13
N ILE A 156 -5.12 28.02 -3.55
CA ILE A 156 -4.34 27.02 -2.83
C ILE A 156 -3.21 26.59 -3.76
N SER A 157 -1.98 26.63 -3.29
CA SER A 157 -0.84 26.13 -4.07
C SER A 157 -0.04 25.07 -3.34
N THR A 158 0.46 24.11 -4.12
CA THR A 158 1.41 23.09 -3.65
C THR A 158 2.68 23.21 -4.48
N GLN A 159 3.80 23.46 -3.81
CA GLN A 159 5.11 23.48 -4.42
C GLN A 159 5.86 22.19 -4.05
N ILE A 160 6.42 21.51 -5.04
CA ILE A 160 7.30 20.35 -4.88
C ILE A 160 8.70 20.75 -5.35
N LYS A 161 9.68 20.71 -4.45
CA LYS A 161 11.09 20.98 -4.77
C LYS A 161 11.90 19.71 -4.69
N ASN A 162 12.58 19.34 -5.77
CA ASN A 162 13.60 18.29 -5.77
C ASN A 162 14.93 18.91 -5.33
N LEU A 163 15.42 18.57 -4.14
CA LEU A 163 16.64 19.17 -3.60
C LEU A 163 17.91 18.73 -4.35
N ASN A 164 17.88 17.58 -5.01
CA ASN A 164 19.04 17.06 -5.73
C ASN A 164 19.22 17.72 -7.09
N THR A 165 18.13 18.04 -7.78
CA THR A 165 18.18 18.65 -9.12
C THR A 165 17.90 20.16 -9.11
N GLY A 166 17.34 20.69 -8.03
CA GLY A 166 16.85 22.07 -7.96
C GLY A 166 15.52 22.29 -8.69
N MET A 167 14.96 21.26 -9.33
CA MET A 167 13.69 21.35 -10.06
C MET A 167 12.54 21.67 -9.10
N ILE A 168 11.66 22.58 -9.52
CA ILE A 168 10.49 23.01 -8.78
C ILE A 168 9.25 22.80 -9.67
N GLU A 169 8.26 22.10 -9.12
CA GLU A 169 6.92 21.96 -9.68
C GLU A 169 5.95 22.72 -8.78
N VAL A 170 5.02 23.48 -9.36
CA VAL A 170 4.00 24.21 -8.61
C VAL A 170 2.63 23.91 -9.21
N TYR A 171 1.69 23.53 -8.34
CA TYR A 171 0.29 23.29 -8.70
C TYR A 171 -0.57 24.36 -8.04
N PHE A 172 -1.50 24.93 -8.79
CA PHE A 172 -2.39 26.00 -8.36
C PHE A 172 -3.84 25.54 -8.44
N PHE A 173 -4.59 25.76 -7.38
CA PHE A 173 -6.00 25.43 -7.31
C PHE A 173 -6.79 26.67 -6.88
N ASP A 174 -8.00 26.83 -7.41
CA ASP A 174 -8.93 27.83 -6.89
C ASP A 174 -9.43 27.48 -5.48
N GLY A 175 -10.17 28.39 -4.85
CA GLY A 175 -10.78 28.15 -3.53
C GLY A 175 -11.77 26.97 -3.48
N ALA A 176 -12.22 26.46 -4.62
CA ALA A 176 -13.09 25.29 -4.75
C ALA A 176 -12.32 23.99 -5.04
N GLY A 177 -10.99 24.04 -5.19
CA GLY A 177 -10.12 22.91 -5.45
C GLY A 177 -9.98 22.52 -6.93
N GLN A 178 -10.42 23.36 -7.87
CA GLN A 178 -10.23 23.13 -9.30
C GLN A 178 -8.83 23.55 -9.72
N ASN A 179 -8.17 22.75 -10.56
CA ASN A 179 -6.83 23.06 -11.06
C ASN A 179 -6.89 24.26 -12.00
N LEU A 180 -6.04 25.26 -11.75
CA LEU A 180 -5.97 26.49 -12.55
C LEU A 180 -5.03 26.34 -13.75
N PHE A 181 -4.00 25.47 -13.68
CA PHE A 181 -3.01 25.26 -14.75
C PHE A 181 -2.46 23.83 -14.80
#